data_AF-A0A418AN37-F1
#
_entry.id   AF-A0A418AN37-F1
#
_cell.length_a   1.000
_cell.length_b   1.000
_cell.length_c   1.000
_cell.angle_alpha   90.00
_cell.angle_beta   90.00
_cell.angle_gamma   90.00
#
_symmetry.space_group_name_H-M   'P 1'
#
loop_
_entity.id
_entity.type
_entity.pdbx_description
1 polymer ?
#
loop_
_entity_poly.entity_id
_entity_poly.type
_entity_poly.pdbx_seq_one_letter_code
_entity_poly.pdbx_strand_id
1 'polypeptide(L)'
;MDLRRLQQLGIVHYTLSEYAIHYRVLGPPLLPTQLDHLAHTIYTHHRTQEARHVKRVEALYNALATAWSQPHKPLHTRAHKRASPRCADDESDSDNNGPRDVGSIDATDHLNAAIEAYFEASSTDERPADGVEDQTAAWLKAPLTQPDTLSIEAATTTLLHDDRIRASVVSAQSITRILHGLTSPRFPSQDWRENPLWGKFSSLPFPKVRAVVHDVVTEHKNQAVDGHVEKNVNE
;
A
#
# COMPACT_ATOMS: atom_id res chain seq x y z
N MET A 1 2.61 -30.32 -27.21
CA MET A 1 1.82 -31.22 -26.32
C MET A 1 1.86 -30.59 -24.94
N ASP A 2 0.72 -30.14 -24.42
CA ASP A 2 0.66 -29.39 -23.15
C ASP A 2 0.61 -30.33 -21.95
N LEU A 3 1.50 -30.16 -20.98
CA LEU A 3 1.56 -30.97 -19.75
C LEU A 3 0.19 -31.00 -19.04
N ARG A 4 -0.51 -29.87 -19.01
CA ARG A 4 -1.86 -29.73 -18.45
C ARG A 4 -2.87 -30.68 -19.11
N ARG A 5 -2.79 -30.84 -20.43
CA ARG A 5 -3.68 -31.72 -21.21
C ARG A 5 -3.39 -33.20 -20.93
N LEU A 6 -2.13 -33.56 -20.74
CA LEU A 6 -1.73 -34.93 -20.39
C LEU A 6 -2.18 -35.34 -18.98
N GLN A 7 -2.22 -34.39 -18.05
CA GLN A 7 -2.77 -34.62 -16.71
C GLN A 7 -4.28 -34.77 -16.71
N GLN A 8 -5.01 -33.97 -17.50
CA GLN A 8 -6.46 -34.10 -17.67
C GLN A 8 -6.88 -35.46 -18.26
N LEU A 9 -6.03 -36.04 -19.11
CA LEU A 9 -6.24 -37.38 -19.68
C LEU A 9 -5.80 -38.52 -18.76
N GLY A 10 -5.29 -38.22 -17.56
CA GLY A 10 -4.83 -39.22 -16.59
C GLY A 10 -3.53 -39.94 -16.99
N ILE A 11 -2.82 -39.46 -18.01
CA ILE A 11 -1.64 -40.12 -18.57
C ILE A 11 -0.41 -39.84 -17.72
N VAL A 12 -0.28 -38.61 -17.19
CA VAL A 12 0.88 -38.18 -16.39
C VAL A 12 0.42 -37.28 -15.26
N HIS A 13 0.95 -37.53 -14.05
CA HIS A 13 0.85 -36.57 -12.94
C HIS A 13 2.10 -35.69 -12.93
N TYR A 14 1.94 -34.37 -12.95
CA TYR A 14 3.05 -33.42 -12.82
C TYR A 14 2.74 -32.36 -11.76
N THR A 15 3.80 -31.84 -11.15
CA THR A 15 3.75 -30.74 -10.19
C THR A 15 4.75 -29.68 -10.62
N LEU A 16 4.33 -28.41 -10.71
CA LEU A 16 5.23 -27.29 -10.96
C LEU A 16 5.86 -26.86 -9.64
N SER A 17 7.15 -27.11 -9.46
CA SER A 17 7.87 -26.86 -8.21
C SER A 17 8.45 -25.45 -8.14
N GLU A 18 9.11 -25.01 -9.21
CA GLU A 18 9.93 -23.81 -9.18
C GLU A 18 9.19 -22.57 -9.69
N TYR A 19 9.28 -21.49 -8.91
CA TYR A 19 8.92 -20.17 -9.37
C TYR A 19 10.09 -19.59 -10.16
N ALA A 20 9.89 -19.37 -11.45
CA ALA A 20 10.85 -18.70 -12.31
C ALA A 20 10.25 -17.40 -12.84
N ILE A 21 11.06 -16.34 -12.86
CA ILE A 21 10.71 -15.10 -13.56
C ILE A 21 10.97 -15.35 -15.04
N HIS A 22 9.89 -15.44 -15.83
CA HIS A 22 10.01 -15.58 -17.26
C HIS A 22 10.45 -14.25 -17.87
N TYR A 23 11.75 -14.09 -18.13
CA TYR A 23 12.27 -12.93 -18.82
C TYR A 23 12.53 -13.24 -20.29
N ARG A 24 12.40 -12.22 -21.14
CA ARG A 24 12.76 -12.28 -22.55
C ARG A 24 13.71 -11.13 -22.84
N VAL A 25 14.91 -11.46 -23.31
CA VAL A 25 15.87 -10.44 -23.78
C VAL A 25 15.40 -9.96 -25.15
N LEU A 26 15.09 -8.67 -25.27
CA LEU A 26 14.52 -8.06 -26.48
C LEU A 26 15.57 -7.48 -27.44
N GLY A 27 16.81 -7.98 -27.43
CA GLY A 27 17.91 -7.41 -28.22
C GLY A 27 19.09 -8.35 -28.41
N PRO A 28 20.13 -7.91 -29.16
CA PRO A 28 21.36 -8.67 -29.34
C PRO A 28 22.07 -8.90 -27.99
N PRO A 29 22.92 -9.95 -27.89
CA PRO A 29 23.70 -10.19 -26.68
C PRO A 29 24.56 -8.98 -26.35
N LEU A 30 24.49 -8.55 -25.08
CA LEU A 30 25.23 -7.39 -24.58
C LEU A 30 26.74 -7.67 -24.59
N LEU A 31 27.54 -6.67 -24.96
CA LEU A 31 29.00 -6.74 -24.81
C LEU A 31 29.39 -6.72 -23.32
N PRO A 32 30.57 -7.25 -22.93
CA PRO A 32 31.03 -7.26 -21.54
C PRO A 32 31.00 -5.89 -20.87
N THR A 33 31.38 -4.83 -21.59
CA THR A 33 31.36 -3.45 -21.09
C THR A 33 29.95 -2.92 -20.83
N GLN A 34 28.95 -3.39 -21.60
CA GLN A 34 27.55 -3.05 -21.39
C GLN A 34 26.96 -3.81 -20.19
N LEU A 35 27.42 -5.04 -19.96
CA LEU A 35 27.08 -5.80 -18.76
C LEU A 35 27.66 -5.16 -17.50
N ASP A 36 28.92 -4.71 -17.54
CA ASP A 36 29.55 -3.99 -16.43
C ASP A 36 28.81 -2.68 -16.12
N HIS A 37 28.41 -1.95 -17.16
CA HIS A 37 27.60 -0.75 -17.00
C HIS A 37 26.22 -1.05 -16.39
N LEU A 38 25.53 -2.09 -16.89
CA LEU A 38 24.24 -2.53 -16.33
C LEU A 38 24.38 -2.97 -14.87
N ALA A 39 25.40 -3.75 -14.54
CA ALA A 39 25.69 -4.18 -13.18
C ALA A 39 25.96 -2.99 -12.27
N HIS A 40 26.74 -2.00 -12.74
CA HIS A 40 26.99 -0.77 -12.00
C HIS A 40 25.70 0.03 -11.77
N THR A 41 24.84 0.17 -12.78
CA THR A 41 23.55 0.86 -12.67
C THR A 41 22.59 0.15 -11.71
N ILE A 42 22.53 -1.19 -11.75
CA ILE A 42 21.76 -1.98 -10.79
C ILE A 42 22.30 -1.77 -9.37
N TYR A 43 23.62 -1.80 -9.20
CA TYR A 43 24.26 -1.59 -7.90
C TYR A 43 23.99 -0.19 -7.33
N THR A 44 24.14 0.87 -8.12
CA THR A 44 23.87 2.25 -7.67
C THR A 44 22.40 2.46 -7.35
N HIS A 45 21.50 1.86 -8.13
CA HIS A 45 20.08 1.87 -7.86
C HIS A 45 19.75 1.18 -6.52
N HIS A 46 20.27 -0.04 -6.29
CA HIS A 46 20.05 -0.75 -5.03
C HIS A 46 20.63 0.01 -3.83
N ARG A 47 21.85 0.52 -3.93
CA ARG A 47 22.45 1.33 -2.87
C ARG A 47 21.62 2.56 -2.52
N THR A 48 21.03 3.20 -3.54
CA THR A 48 20.14 4.35 -3.35
C THR A 48 18.83 3.94 -2.68
N GLN A 49 18.24 2.81 -3.10
CA GLN A 49 17.05 2.25 -2.46
C GLN A 49 17.31 1.89 -0.99
N GLU A 50 18.43 1.24 -0.69
CA GLU A 50 18.83 0.91 0.68
C GLU A 50 18.96 2.16 1.55
N ALA A 51 19.67 3.19 1.07
CA ALA A 51 19.80 4.45 1.79
C ALA A 51 18.44 5.12 2.06
N ARG A 52 17.50 5.05 1.11
CA ARG A 52 16.13 5.55 1.29
C ARG A 52 15.35 4.72 2.30
N HIS A 53 15.49 3.40 2.27
CA HIS A 53 14.84 2.51 3.24
C HIS A 53 15.34 2.76 4.66
N VAL A 54 16.66 2.91 4.85
CA VAL A 54 17.24 3.25 6.16
C VAL A 54 16.67 4.57 6.67
N LYS A 55 16.66 5.63 5.84
CA LYS A 55 16.08 6.93 6.21
C LYS A 55 14.60 6.84 6.59
N ARG A 56 13.82 6.00 5.89
CA ARG A 56 12.40 5.78 6.19
C ARG A 56 12.20 5.09 7.53
N VAL A 57 13.01 4.07 7.83
CA VAL A 57 12.97 3.39 9.13
C VAL A 57 13.38 4.36 10.25
N GLU A 58 14.43 5.15 10.03
CA GLU A 58 14.87 6.18 10.98
C GLU A 58 13.78 7.22 11.23
N ALA A 59 13.09 7.70 10.18
CA ALA A 59 11.99 8.64 10.30
C ALA A 59 10.83 8.06 11.12
N LEU A 60 10.45 6.80 10.87
CA LEU A 60 9.41 6.11 11.65
C LEU A 60 9.83 5.92 13.11
N TYR A 61 11.08 5.51 13.35
CA TYR A 61 11.63 5.37 14.69
C TYR A 61 11.60 6.70 15.45
N ASN A 62 11.99 7.79 14.80
CA ASN A 62 11.95 9.12 15.39
C ASN A 62 10.52 9.55 15.71
N ALA A 63 9.55 9.29 14.83
CA ALA A 63 8.13 9.57 15.07
C ALA A 63 7.56 8.76 16.25
N LEU A 64 7.98 7.50 16.40
CA LEU A 64 7.63 6.68 17.56
C LEU A 64 8.27 7.20 18.86
N ALA A 65 9.55 7.59 18.79
CA ALA A 65 10.28 8.13 19.94
C ALA A 65 9.68 9.47 20.41
N THR A 66 9.25 10.34 19.49
CA THR A 66 8.58 11.60 19.82
C THR A 66 7.20 11.36 20.43
N ALA A 67 6.41 10.44 19.88
CA ALA A 67 5.12 10.05 20.44
C ALA A 67 5.25 9.43 21.84
N TRP A 68 6.28 8.60 22.05
CA TRP A 68 6.57 7.99 23.36
C TRP A 68 7.03 9.01 24.41
N SER A 69 7.73 10.06 24.00
CA SER A 69 8.24 11.10 24.91
C SER A 69 7.16 12.08 25.36
N GLN A 70 5.94 11.98 24.84
CA GLN A 70 4.81 12.78 25.30
C GLN A 70 4.23 12.21 26.60
N PRO A 71 3.95 13.06 27.60
CA PRO A 71 3.33 12.62 28.83
C PRO A 71 1.91 12.11 28.56
N HIS A 72 1.72 10.80 28.67
CA HIS A 72 0.40 10.17 28.59
C HIS A 72 -0.52 10.74 29.68
N LYS A 73 -1.53 11.53 29.29
CA LYS A 73 -2.68 11.76 30.18
C LYS A 73 -3.45 10.45 30.26
N PRO A 74 -3.66 9.86 31.45
CA PRO A 74 -4.50 8.68 31.57
C PRO A 74 -5.92 9.03 31.10
N LEU A 75 -6.39 8.31 30.09
CA LEU A 75 -7.80 8.29 29.72
C LEU A 75 -8.57 7.74 30.93
N HIS A 76 -9.51 8.55 31.43
CA HIS A 76 -10.45 8.28 32.53
C HIS A 76 -9.98 8.58 33.97
N THR A 77 -10.40 9.75 34.45
CA THR A 77 -11.29 9.76 35.62
C THR A 77 -12.52 10.59 35.28
N ARG A 78 -13.60 9.91 34.85
CA ARG A 78 -14.96 10.47 34.85
C ARG A 78 -15.35 10.65 36.32
N ALA A 79 -14.95 11.77 36.91
CA ALA A 79 -15.40 12.17 38.22
C ALA A 79 -16.91 12.43 38.11
N HIS A 80 -17.71 11.48 38.59
CA HIS A 80 -19.14 11.68 38.81
C HIS A 80 -19.30 12.79 39.87
N LYS A 81 -19.36 14.05 39.42
CA LYS A 81 -19.78 15.17 40.24
C LYS A 81 -21.28 15.00 40.49
N ARG A 82 -21.64 14.30 41.56
CA ARG A 82 -22.99 14.28 42.13
C ARG A 82 -23.36 15.74 42.44
N ALA A 83 -24.13 16.36 41.56
CA ALA A 83 -24.78 17.62 41.84
C ALA A 83 -26.00 17.34 42.73
N SER A 84 -25.90 17.70 44.01
CA SER A 84 -27.06 17.91 44.87
C SER A 84 -27.44 19.40 44.77
N PRO A 85 -28.72 19.75 44.61
CA PRO A 85 -29.12 21.12 44.32
C PRO A 85 -29.31 21.91 45.63
N ARG A 86 -28.72 23.11 45.71
CA ARG A 86 -29.23 24.19 46.58
C ARG A 86 -28.69 25.56 46.16
N CYS A 87 -29.65 26.42 45.84
CA CYS A 87 -29.72 27.88 46.03
C CYS A 87 -28.69 28.79 45.34
N ALA A 88 -29.16 29.39 44.24
CA ALA A 88 -29.36 30.82 44.02
C ALA A 88 -28.18 31.82 44.16
N ASP A 89 -28.01 32.52 43.03
CA ASP A 89 -27.60 33.92 42.85
C ASP A 89 -26.12 34.29 43.03
N ASP A 90 -25.41 34.48 41.91
CA ASP A 90 -24.70 35.73 41.59
C ASP A 90 -24.15 35.71 40.16
N GLU A 91 -24.41 36.80 39.43
CA GLU A 91 -23.83 37.12 38.12
C GLU A 91 -22.31 37.34 38.23
N SER A 92 -21.52 36.70 37.36
CA SER A 92 -20.25 37.24 36.85
C SER A 92 -19.73 36.42 35.68
N ASP A 93 -19.71 37.08 34.52
CA ASP A 93 -18.76 37.00 33.41
C ASP A 93 -18.25 35.64 32.92
N SER A 94 -18.78 35.31 31.74
CA SER A 94 -18.11 34.57 30.67
C SER A 94 -16.66 35.02 30.47
N ASP A 95 -15.73 34.08 30.53
CA ASP A 95 -14.75 33.80 29.47
C ASP A 95 -13.70 32.81 30.00
N ASN A 96 -14.09 31.53 30.12
CA ASN A 96 -13.16 30.46 30.42
C ASN A 96 -12.65 29.82 29.12
N ASN A 97 -11.89 30.60 28.34
CA ASN A 97 -11.04 30.07 27.27
C ASN A 97 -9.75 29.52 27.88
N GLY A 98 -9.84 28.35 28.51
CA GLY A 98 -8.65 27.54 28.80
C GLY A 98 -8.00 27.11 27.47
N PRO A 99 -6.66 27.13 27.35
CA PRO A 99 -5.99 26.79 26.11
C PRO A 99 -6.33 25.33 25.77
N ARG A 100 -7.02 25.12 24.65
CA ARG A 100 -7.25 23.79 24.08
C ARG A 100 -5.89 23.11 23.91
N ASP A 101 -5.83 21.86 24.34
CA ASP A 101 -4.64 21.00 24.38
C ASP A 101 -4.24 20.61 22.94
N VAL A 102 -3.60 21.51 22.21
CA VAL A 102 -3.20 21.34 20.81
C VAL A 102 -2.06 20.31 20.67
N GLY A 103 -1.23 20.11 21.69
CA GLY A 103 0.03 19.37 21.58
C GLY A 103 -0.06 17.83 21.53
N SER A 104 -1.17 17.22 21.98
CA SER A 104 -1.33 15.75 21.98
C SER A 104 -1.91 15.21 20.68
N ILE A 105 -2.74 15.99 20.00
CA ILE A 105 -3.38 15.62 18.72
C ILE A 105 -2.32 15.69 17.61
N ASP A 106 -1.48 16.73 17.64
CA ASP A 106 -0.41 16.95 16.67
C ASP A 106 0.60 15.80 16.58
N ALA A 107 0.91 15.12 17.70
CA ALA A 107 1.88 14.03 17.70
C ALA A 107 1.30 12.68 17.30
N THR A 108 0.04 12.40 17.64
CA THR A 108 -0.66 11.22 17.12
C THR A 108 -0.89 11.34 15.61
N ASP A 109 -1.20 12.54 15.13
CA ASP A 109 -1.35 12.81 13.70
C ASP A 109 -0.01 12.74 12.97
N HIS A 110 1.06 13.25 13.58
CA HIS A 110 2.42 13.11 13.05
C HIS A 110 2.88 11.65 12.97
N LEU A 111 2.57 10.83 13.98
CA LEU A 111 2.89 9.40 13.97
C LEU A 111 2.12 8.66 12.88
N ASN A 112 0.82 8.94 12.73
CA ASN A 112 -0.01 8.33 11.68
C ASN A 112 0.51 8.71 10.28
N ALA A 113 0.86 9.98 10.07
CA ALA A 113 1.47 10.43 8.81
C ALA A 113 2.83 9.75 8.54
N ALA A 114 3.65 9.53 9.56
CA ALA A 114 4.93 8.83 9.42
C ALA A 114 4.74 7.34 9.08
N ILE A 115 3.73 6.69 9.67
CA ILE A 115 3.34 5.30 9.35
C ILE A 115 2.88 5.20 7.90
N GLU A 116 1.98 6.10 7.46
CA GLU A 116 1.49 6.13 6.08
C GLU A 116 2.63 6.38 5.08
N ALA A 117 3.49 7.38 5.32
CA ALA A 117 4.66 7.64 4.51
C ALA A 117 5.62 6.43 4.46
N TYR A 118 5.78 5.71 5.58
CA TYR A 118 6.55 4.48 5.63
C TYR A 118 5.95 3.35 4.78
N PHE A 119 4.65 3.33 4.49
CA PHE A 119 4.06 2.30 3.63
C PHE A 119 3.90 2.76 2.17
N GLU A 120 3.79 4.06 1.90
CA GLU A 120 3.38 4.58 0.58
C GLU A 120 4.53 5.12 -0.30
N ALA A 121 5.66 5.52 0.27
CA ALA A 121 6.78 6.22 -0.42
C ALA A 121 7.61 5.38 -1.41
N SER A 122 7.01 4.39 -2.07
CA SER A 122 7.69 3.49 -3.03
C SER A 122 7.46 3.81 -4.51
N SER A 123 6.68 4.84 -4.87
CA SER A 123 6.29 5.09 -6.28
C SER A 123 6.80 6.38 -6.91
N THR A 124 7.22 7.39 -6.16
CA THR A 124 7.31 8.76 -6.71
C THR A 124 8.72 9.31 -6.87
N ASP A 125 9.73 8.63 -6.33
CA ASP A 125 11.09 9.18 -6.20
C ASP A 125 12.10 8.61 -7.20
N GLU A 126 11.61 7.95 -8.26
CA GLU A 126 12.40 7.38 -9.36
C GLU A 126 12.37 8.31 -10.59
N ARG A 127 12.93 9.51 -10.46
CA ARG A 127 13.31 10.30 -11.63
C ARG A 127 14.81 10.08 -11.87
N PRO A 128 15.22 9.34 -12.91
CA PRO A 128 16.64 9.22 -13.24
C PRO A 128 17.15 10.59 -13.67
N ALA A 129 18.29 11.01 -13.11
CA ALA A 129 19.08 12.10 -13.65
C ALA A 129 19.72 11.65 -14.97
N ASP A 130 19.75 12.57 -15.93
CA ASP A 130 20.44 12.52 -17.22
C ASP A 130 20.01 11.51 -18.29
N GLY A 131 19.27 12.03 -19.28
CA GLY A 131 19.76 12.09 -20.66
C GLY A 131 19.82 10.82 -21.52
N VAL A 132 19.41 9.66 -21.04
CA VAL A 132 19.25 8.47 -21.89
C VAL A 132 17.82 8.43 -22.39
N GLU A 133 17.61 8.65 -23.70
CA GLU A 133 16.32 8.44 -24.36
C GLU A 133 15.94 6.95 -24.26
N ASP A 134 15.24 6.64 -23.19
CA ASP A 134 14.90 5.29 -22.78
C ASP A 134 13.75 4.76 -23.65
N GLN A 135 14.06 3.87 -24.59
CA GLN A 135 13.05 3.15 -25.37
C GLN A 135 12.13 2.30 -24.49
N THR A 136 12.52 1.98 -23.25
CA THR A 136 11.62 1.37 -22.26
C THR A 136 10.57 2.35 -21.73
N ALA A 137 10.71 3.66 -21.96
CA ALA A 137 9.73 4.62 -21.53
C ALA A 137 8.46 4.64 -22.40
N ALA A 138 8.48 4.17 -23.66
CA ALA A 138 7.30 4.30 -24.53
C ALA A 138 6.09 3.49 -24.03
N TRP A 139 6.30 2.21 -23.66
CA TRP A 139 5.23 1.36 -23.10
C TRP A 139 4.84 1.76 -21.67
N LEU A 140 5.79 2.31 -20.90
CA LEU A 140 5.52 2.95 -19.60
C LEU A 140 4.79 4.29 -19.74
N LYS A 141 4.91 5.00 -20.87
CA LYS A 141 4.23 6.28 -21.15
C LYS A 141 2.86 6.11 -21.80
N ALA A 142 2.64 5.04 -22.57
CA ALA A 142 1.36 4.80 -23.26
C ALA A 142 0.19 4.63 -22.26
N PRO A 143 -0.90 5.40 -22.31
CA PRO A 143 -1.99 5.27 -21.34
C PRO A 143 -2.57 3.85 -21.32
N LEU A 144 -3.07 3.41 -20.16
CA LEU A 144 -3.87 2.17 -20.10
C LEU A 144 -5.10 2.34 -20.99
N THR A 145 -5.48 1.26 -21.67
CA THR A 145 -6.72 1.29 -22.45
C THR A 145 -7.91 1.32 -21.49
N GLN A 146 -9.01 1.98 -21.89
CA GLN A 146 -10.24 1.99 -21.09
C GLN A 146 -10.73 0.58 -20.66
N PRO A 147 -10.72 -0.46 -21.53
CA PRO A 147 -11.10 -1.79 -21.08
C PRO A 147 -10.13 -2.39 -20.04
N ASP A 148 -8.84 -2.08 -20.11
CA ASP A 148 -7.88 -2.51 -19.07
C ASP A 148 -8.21 -1.87 -17.73
N THR A 149 -8.45 -0.55 -17.71
CA THR A 149 -8.82 0.19 -16.49
C THR A 149 -10.06 -0.42 -15.84
N LEU A 150 -11.14 -0.61 -16.59
CA LEU A 150 -12.39 -1.21 -16.07
C LEU A 150 -12.17 -2.65 -15.56
N SER A 151 -11.32 -3.43 -16.23
CA SER A 151 -10.99 -4.79 -15.80
C SER A 151 -10.19 -4.80 -14.50
N ILE A 152 -9.27 -3.84 -14.32
CA ILE A 152 -8.50 -3.66 -13.09
C ILE A 152 -9.41 -3.23 -11.95
N GLU A 153 -10.33 -2.28 -12.20
CA GLU A 153 -11.32 -1.84 -11.21
C GLU A 153 -12.19 -3.01 -10.74
N ALA A 154 -12.80 -3.75 -11.67
CA ALA A 154 -13.62 -4.90 -11.34
C ALA A 154 -12.85 -5.99 -10.57
N ALA A 155 -11.60 -6.27 -10.96
CA ALA A 155 -10.75 -7.22 -10.26
C ALA A 155 -10.38 -6.74 -8.84
N THR A 156 -10.10 -5.45 -8.68
CA THR A 156 -9.77 -4.83 -7.39
C THR A 156 -10.97 -4.88 -6.45
N THR A 157 -12.15 -4.50 -6.93
CA THR A 157 -13.40 -4.63 -6.18
C THR A 157 -13.66 -6.07 -5.77
N THR A 158 -13.46 -7.03 -6.68
CA THR A 158 -13.59 -8.46 -6.34
C THR A 158 -12.63 -8.87 -5.22
N LEU A 159 -11.37 -8.44 -5.28
CA LEU A 159 -10.36 -8.72 -4.25
C LEU A 159 -10.69 -8.05 -2.91
N LEU A 160 -11.24 -6.84 -2.92
CA LEU A 160 -11.68 -6.16 -1.70
C LEU A 160 -12.83 -6.89 -1.01
N HIS A 161 -13.58 -7.74 -1.73
CA HIS A 161 -14.62 -8.59 -1.15
C HIS A 161 -14.13 -9.99 -0.74
N ASP A 162 -12.89 -10.38 -1.07
CA ASP A 162 -12.30 -11.65 -0.65
C ASP A 162 -12.03 -11.62 0.86
N ASP A 163 -12.52 -12.62 1.61
CA ASP A 163 -12.41 -12.65 3.07
C ASP A 163 -10.96 -12.59 3.58
N ARG A 164 -10.01 -13.14 2.82
CA ARG A 164 -8.58 -13.08 3.16
C ARG A 164 -8.03 -11.67 3.09
N ILE A 165 -8.58 -10.84 2.21
CA ILE A 165 -8.25 -9.43 2.09
C ILE A 165 -9.01 -8.63 3.14
N ARG A 166 -10.33 -8.81 3.24
CA ARG A 166 -11.21 -8.08 4.17
C ARG A 166 -10.80 -8.19 5.63
N ALA A 167 -10.31 -9.35 6.04
CA ALA A 167 -9.83 -9.58 7.41
C ALA A 167 -8.55 -8.80 7.76
N SER A 168 -8.03 -7.96 6.85
CA SER A 168 -6.68 -7.46 6.94
C SER A 168 -6.52 -6.07 6.31
N VAL A 169 -5.73 -5.19 6.93
CA VAL A 169 -5.45 -3.84 6.37
C VAL A 169 -4.54 -3.97 5.15
N VAL A 170 -5.07 -3.82 3.94
CA VAL A 170 -4.31 -3.98 2.69
C VAL A 170 -4.04 -2.62 2.03
N SER A 171 -2.81 -2.47 1.51
CA SER A 171 -2.44 -1.32 0.69
C SER A 171 -2.72 -1.57 -0.78
N ALA A 172 -2.85 -0.50 -1.58
CA ALA A 172 -2.95 -0.62 -3.04
C ALA A 172 -1.81 -1.47 -3.62
N GLN A 173 -0.58 -1.24 -3.15
CA GLN A 173 0.61 -2.03 -3.51
C GLN A 173 0.43 -3.53 -3.28
N SER A 174 -0.23 -3.92 -2.18
CA SER A 174 -0.48 -5.32 -1.82
C SER A 174 -1.39 -6.00 -2.84
N ILE A 175 -2.49 -5.34 -3.19
CA ILE A 175 -3.44 -5.82 -4.19
C ILE A 175 -2.77 -5.86 -5.57
N THR A 176 -2.00 -4.85 -5.93
CA THR A 176 -1.25 -4.83 -7.19
C THR A 176 -0.27 -6.00 -7.30
N ARG A 177 0.39 -6.42 -6.20
CA ARG A 177 1.26 -7.60 -6.21
C ARG A 177 0.49 -8.88 -6.54
N ILE A 178 -0.70 -9.08 -5.97
CA ILE A 178 -1.58 -10.21 -6.30
C ILE A 178 -1.92 -10.20 -7.79
N LEU A 179 -2.37 -9.06 -8.30
CA LEU A 179 -2.72 -8.86 -9.70
C LEU A 179 -1.55 -9.10 -10.68
N HIS A 180 -0.31 -8.89 -10.23
CA HIS A 180 0.91 -9.20 -10.98
C HIS A 180 1.50 -10.58 -10.71
N GLY A 181 0.93 -11.35 -9.77
CA GLY A 181 1.42 -12.68 -9.41
C GLY A 181 2.77 -12.64 -8.69
N LEU A 182 3.03 -11.56 -7.97
CA LEU A 182 4.25 -11.35 -7.18
C LEU A 182 4.04 -11.85 -5.76
N THR A 183 4.80 -12.88 -5.40
CA THR A 183 4.83 -13.41 -4.02
C THR A 183 5.25 -12.33 -3.04
N SER A 184 4.64 -12.31 -1.86
CA SER A 184 5.05 -11.47 -0.74
C SER A 184 4.88 -12.24 0.57
N PRO A 185 5.55 -11.85 1.67
CA PRO A 185 5.36 -12.51 2.96
C PRO A 185 3.89 -12.61 3.39
N ARG A 186 3.06 -11.66 2.97
CA ARG A 186 1.62 -11.61 3.28
C ARG A 186 0.74 -12.36 2.27
N PHE A 187 1.20 -12.46 1.03
CA PHE A 187 0.50 -13.14 -0.07
C PHE A 187 1.48 -14.15 -0.68
N PRO A 188 1.75 -15.25 0.04
CA PRO A 188 2.64 -16.28 -0.45
C PRO A 188 2.03 -16.93 -1.69
N SER A 189 2.88 -17.23 -2.67
CA SER A 189 2.44 -17.83 -3.93
C SER A 189 1.73 -19.17 -3.74
N GLN A 190 2.04 -19.93 -2.70
CA GLN A 190 1.40 -21.23 -2.43
C GLN A 190 -0.12 -21.09 -2.19
N ASP A 191 -0.55 -20.01 -1.52
CA ASP A 191 -1.95 -19.81 -1.13
C ASP A 191 -2.74 -19.01 -2.18
N TRP A 192 -2.05 -18.17 -2.94
CA TRP A 192 -2.68 -17.21 -3.85
C TRP A 192 -2.62 -17.60 -5.31
N ARG A 193 -1.73 -18.51 -5.72
CA ARG A 193 -1.57 -18.89 -7.14
C ARG A 193 -2.80 -19.59 -7.74
N GLU A 194 -3.66 -20.16 -6.89
CA GLU A 194 -4.94 -20.74 -7.32
C GLU A 194 -6.04 -19.70 -7.52
N ASN A 195 -5.85 -18.47 -7.01
CA ASN A 195 -6.80 -17.38 -7.22
C ASN A 195 -6.82 -16.98 -8.72
N PRO A 196 -7.99 -16.90 -9.38
CA PRO A 196 -8.09 -16.51 -10.80
C PRO A 196 -7.51 -15.13 -11.12
N LEU A 197 -7.41 -14.24 -10.12
CA LEU A 197 -6.87 -12.90 -10.26
C LEU A 197 -5.34 -12.85 -10.08
N TRP A 198 -4.71 -13.94 -9.66
CA TRP A 198 -3.26 -14.03 -9.50
C TRP A 198 -2.54 -13.92 -10.85
N GLY A 199 -1.77 -12.83 -11.02
CA GLY A 199 -1.02 -12.59 -12.26
C GLY A 199 -1.89 -12.22 -13.46
N LYS A 200 -3.18 -11.89 -13.27
CA LYS A 200 -4.10 -11.53 -14.36
C LYS A 200 -3.60 -10.35 -15.19
N PHE A 201 -2.88 -9.41 -14.58
CA PHE A 201 -2.36 -8.20 -15.22
C PHE A 201 -0.83 -8.19 -15.29
N SER A 202 -0.18 -9.36 -15.27
CA SER A 202 1.29 -9.47 -15.25
C SER A 202 1.99 -8.81 -16.45
N SER A 203 1.29 -8.64 -17.56
CA SER A 203 1.79 -7.99 -18.79
C SER A 203 1.67 -6.46 -18.80
N LEU A 204 0.90 -5.88 -17.88
CA LEU A 204 0.71 -4.43 -17.81
C LEU A 204 1.82 -3.76 -16.98
N PRO A 205 2.03 -2.44 -17.11
CA PRO A 205 2.99 -1.74 -16.28
C PRO A 205 2.50 -1.65 -14.83
N PHE A 206 3.28 -2.21 -13.89
CA PHE A 206 2.96 -2.23 -12.45
C PHE A 206 2.55 -0.85 -11.89
N PRO A 207 3.24 0.27 -12.19
CA PRO A 207 2.86 1.57 -11.65
C PRO A 207 1.47 2.03 -12.08
N LYS A 208 1.03 1.67 -13.29
CA LYS A 208 -0.29 2.06 -13.82
C LYS A 208 -1.40 1.23 -13.19
N VAL A 209 -1.18 -0.08 -13.06
CA VAL A 209 -2.12 -0.95 -12.35
C VAL A 209 -2.26 -0.49 -10.90
N ARG A 210 -1.13 -0.13 -10.24
CA ARG A 210 -1.15 0.43 -8.89
C ARG A 210 -1.97 1.71 -8.79
N ALA A 211 -1.86 2.63 -9.74
CA ALA A 211 -2.62 3.88 -9.71
C ALA A 211 -4.13 3.62 -9.72
N VAL A 212 -4.63 2.80 -10.66
CA VAL A 212 -6.05 2.43 -10.72
C VAL A 212 -6.49 1.70 -9.44
N VAL A 213 -5.69 0.75 -8.95
CA VAL A 213 -5.96 0.05 -7.69
C VAL A 213 -6.04 1.03 -6.52
N HIS A 214 -5.16 2.02 -6.47
CA HIS A 214 -5.13 3.03 -5.42
C HIS A 214 -6.42 3.85 -5.40
N ASP A 215 -6.90 4.29 -6.57
CA ASP A 215 -8.14 5.06 -6.68
C ASP A 215 -9.32 4.25 -6.14
N VAL A 216 -9.45 2.98 -6.54
CA VAL A 216 -10.52 2.08 -6.07
C VAL A 216 -10.43 1.79 -4.57
N VAL A 217 -9.22 1.55 -4.04
CA VAL A 217 -9.02 1.29 -2.60
C VAL A 217 -9.37 2.53 -1.77
N THR A 218 -9.02 3.72 -2.26
CA THR A 218 -9.32 4.98 -1.58
C THR A 218 -10.81 5.24 -1.57
N GLU A 219 -11.49 5.06 -2.71
CA GLU A 219 -12.93 5.16 -2.85
C GLU A 219 -13.66 4.17 -1.89
N HIS A 220 -13.21 2.92 -1.85
CA HIS A 220 -13.79 1.91 -0.96
C HIS A 220 -13.62 2.25 0.53
N LYS A 221 -12.46 2.81 0.91
CA LYS A 221 -12.22 3.29 2.28
C LYS A 221 -13.18 4.43 2.65
N ASN A 222 -13.37 5.40 1.76
CA ASN A 222 -14.29 6.52 1.99
C ASN A 222 -15.73 6.04 2.18
N GLN A 223 -16.20 5.12 1.33
CA GLN A 223 -17.55 4.54 1.45
C GLN A 223 -17.75 3.74 2.76
N ALA A 224 -16.70 3.07 3.25
CA ALA A 224 -16.76 2.37 4.53
C ALA A 224 -16.87 3.32 5.73
N VAL A 225 -16.27 4.51 5.64
CA VAL A 225 -16.37 5.56 6.68
C VAL A 225 -17.76 6.17 6.68
N ASP A 226 -18.31 6.54 5.52
CA ASP A 226 -19.65 7.14 5.42
C ASP A 226 -20.76 6.18 5.87
N GLY A 227 -20.67 4.90 5.52
CA GLY A 227 -21.61 3.87 5.99
C GLY A 227 -21.53 3.59 7.50
N HIS A 228 -20.46 4.00 8.18
CA HIS A 228 -20.34 3.93 9.64
C HIS A 228 -20.94 5.18 10.33
N VAL A 229 -20.91 6.34 9.65
CA VAL A 229 -21.54 7.57 10.14
C VAL A 229 -23.07 7.48 10.08
N GLU A 230 -23.65 6.93 9.01
CA GLU A 230 -25.12 6.81 8.89
C GLU A 230 -25.75 5.86 9.91
N LYS A 231 -25.03 4.84 10.38
CA LYS A 231 -25.53 3.93 11.41
C LYS A 231 -25.56 4.54 12.82
N ASN A 232 -24.73 5.54 13.09
CA ASN A 232 -24.63 6.18 14.40
C ASN A 232 -25.54 7.42 14.56
N VAL A 233 -26.25 7.82 13.49
CA VAL A 233 -27.22 8.93 13.53
C VAL A 233 -28.66 8.45 13.76
N ASN A 234 -28.91 7.14 13.65
CA ASN A 234 -30.24 6.53 13.77
C ASN A 234 -30.42 5.60 15.00
N GLU A 235 -29.52 5.67 16.00
CA GLU A 235 -29.71 5.05 17.33
C GLU A 235 -29.97 6.07 18.44
#